data_AF-A0A547NPG1-F1
#
_entry.id   AF-A0A547NPG1-F1
#
_cell.length_a   1.000
_cell.length_b   1.000
_cell.length_c   1.000
_cell.angle_alpha   90.00
_cell.angle_beta   90.00
_cell.angle_gamma   90.00
#
_symmetry.space_group_name_H-M   'P 1'
#
loop_
_entity.id
_entity.type
_entity.pdbx_description
1 polymer ?
#
loop_
_entity_poly.entity_id
_entity_poly.type
_entity_poly.pdbx_seq_one_letter_code
_entity_poly.pdbx_strand_id
1 'polypeptide(L)'
;MTWTPYHIEIILHYHCSVGPFERWRAPIFEETVNMLVDAGLLHPSPDDGLQPKEKHCYRTSPRGAALVEMWCDTPLPEQVFIDPRFTTKPHQGT
;
A
#
# COMPACT_ATOMS: atom_id res chain seq x y z
N MET A 1 -1.12 -0.48 13.10
CA MET A 1 -1.73 -1.32 12.05
C MET A 1 -0.61 -2.05 11.33
N THR A 2 -0.68 -3.37 11.21
CA THR A 2 0.27 -4.14 10.41
C THR A 2 -0.28 -4.26 8.99
N TRP A 3 0.45 -3.77 7.99
CA TRP A 3 0.02 -3.87 6.60
C TRP A 3 0.04 -5.32 6.16
N THR A 4 -1.07 -5.78 5.58
CA THR A 4 -1.12 -7.09 4.93
C THR A 4 -1.00 -6.86 3.43
N PRO A 5 -0.57 -7.86 2.64
CA PRO A 5 -0.54 -7.73 1.19
C PRO A 5 -1.89 -7.29 0.61
N TYR A 6 -3.00 -7.74 1.21
CA TYR A 6 -4.35 -7.36 0.78
C TYR A 6 -4.66 -5.87 1.01
N HIS A 7 -4.24 -5.31 2.16
CA HIS A 7 -4.34 -3.87 2.42
C HIS A 7 -3.58 -3.06 1.37
N ILE A 8 -2.33 -3.46 1.11
CA ILE A 8 -1.43 -2.78 0.18
C ILE A 8 -2.04 -2.81 -1.24
N GLU A 9 -2.54 -3.96 -1.68
CA GLU A 9 -3.13 -4.12 -3.00
C GLU A 9 -4.35 -3.22 -3.22
N ILE A 10 -5.24 -3.11 -2.22
CA ILE A 10 -6.40 -2.21 -2.29
C ILE A 10 -5.95 -0.75 -2.37
N ILE A 11 -4.97 -0.35 -1.55
CA ILE A 11 -4.43 1.02 -1.56
C ILE A 11 -3.83 1.35 -2.92
N LEU A 12 -2.98 0.46 -3.47
CA LEU A 12 -2.34 0.66 -4.76
C LEU A 12 -3.35 0.68 -5.91
N HIS A 13 -4.36 -0.18 -5.89
CA HIS A 13 -5.44 -0.16 -6.88
C HIS A 13 -6.14 1.19 -6.91
N TYR A 14 -6.61 1.69 -5.76
CA TYR A 14 -7.31 2.97 -5.69
C TYR A 14 -6.41 4.21 -5.76
N HIS A 15 -5.09 4.02 -5.73
CA HIS A 15 -4.12 5.06 -6.06
C HIS A 15 -3.99 5.24 -7.58
N CYS A 16 -3.96 4.13 -8.32
CA CYS A 16 -3.71 4.12 -9.76
C CYS A 16 -5.01 4.13 -10.61
N SER A 17 -6.13 3.72 -10.04
CA SER A 17 -7.40 3.51 -10.75
C SER A 17 -8.59 3.86 -9.88
N VAL A 18 -9.69 4.23 -10.52
CA VAL A 18 -11.01 4.40 -9.88
C VAL A 18 -12.02 3.34 -10.30
N GLY A 19 -11.60 2.41 -11.15
CA GLY A 19 -12.43 1.29 -11.53
C GLY A 19 -12.69 0.33 -10.36
N PRO A 20 -13.63 -0.60 -10.53
CA PRO A 20 -13.93 -1.60 -9.52
C PRO A 20 -12.69 -2.48 -9.25
N PHE A 21 -12.39 -2.70 -7.97
CA PHE A 21 -11.34 -3.64 -7.56
C PHE A 21 -11.74 -5.06 -7.91
N GLU A 22 -10.86 -5.84 -8.55
CA GLU A 22 -11.17 -7.18 -9.09
C GLU A 22 -11.86 -8.08 -8.06
N ARG A 23 -11.42 -8.02 -6.81
CA ARG A 23 -11.91 -8.85 -5.70
C ARG A 23 -12.88 -8.12 -4.77
N TRP A 24 -13.62 -7.13 -5.27
CA TRP A 24 -14.60 -6.38 -4.47
C TRP A 24 -15.68 -7.27 -3.83
N ARG A 25 -15.96 -8.45 -4.41
CA ARG A 25 -16.91 -9.44 -3.87
C ARG A 25 -16.35 -10.31 -2.76
N ALA A 26 -15.07 -10.19 -2.40
CA ALA A 26 -14.49 -10.95 -1.32
C ALA A 26 -15.15 -10.55 0.02
N PRO A 27 -15.47 -11.50 0.93
CA PRO A 27 -16.14 -11.18 2.19
C PRO A 27 -15.42 -10.13 3.05
N ILE A 28 -14.08 -10.11 2.98
CA ILE A 28 -13.23 -9.22 3.76
C ILE A 28 -13.08 -7.82 3.14
N PHE A 29 -13.56 -7.62 1.92
CA PHE A 29 -13.32 -6.39 1.16
C PHE A 29 -13.94 -5.16 1.83
N GLU A 30 -15.23 -5.20 2.17
CA GLU A 30 -15.91 -4.05 2.77
C GLU A 30 -15.31 -3.64 4.11
N GLU A 31 -15.03 -4.62 4.97
CA GLU A 31 -14.35 -4.37 6.26
C GLU A 31 -12.98 -3.73 6.05
N THR A 32 -12.21 -4.24 5.09
CA THR A 32 -10.89 -3.71 4.77
C THR A 32 -10.95 -2.27 4.27
N VAL A 33 -11.88 -1.98 3.36
CA VAL A 33 -12.03 -0.63 2.83
C VAL A 33 -12.50 0.35 3.90
N ASN A 34 -13.47 -0.04 4.73
CA ASN A 34 -13.93 0.80 5.84
C ASN A 34 -12.76 1.11 6.79
N MET A 35 -11.94 0.12 7.13
CA MET A 35 -10.74 0.32 7.95
C MET A 35 -9.76 1.32 7.31
N LEU A 36 -9.57 1.27 5.98
CA LEU A 36 -8.69 2.18 5.26
C LEU A 36 -9.26 3.60 5.15
N VAL A 37 -10.58 3.73 5.06
CA VAL A 37 -11.29 5.02 5.11
C VAL A 37 -11.17 5.62 6.51
N ASP A 38 -11.39 4.84 7.57
CA ASP A 38 -11.25 5.28 8.96
C ASP A 38 -9.81 5.68 9.30
N ALA A 39 -8.82 5.00 8.70
CA ALA A 39 -7.41 5.39 8.78
C ALA A 39 -7.08 6.68 8.00
N GLY A 40 -8.04 7.20 7.22
CA GLY A 40 -7.89 8.39 6.39
C GLY A 40 -7.02 8.16 5.15
N LEU A 41 -6.87 6.92 4.69
CA LEU A 41 -6.04 6.59 3.52
C LEU A 41 -6.84 6.57 2.23
N LEU A 42 -8.11 6.21 2.30
CA LEU A 42 -9.04 6.25 1.18
C LEU A 42 -10.18 7.23 1.48
N HIS A 43 -10.79 7.75 0.42
CA HIS A 43 -12.09 8.41 0.50
C HIS A 43 -12.99 7.89 -0.64
N PRO A 44 -14.32 7.89 -0.44
CA PRO A 44 -15.25 7.66 -1.54
C PRO A 44 -14.98 8.65 -2.67
N SER A 45 -14.97 8.19 -3.92
CA SER A 45 -14.91 9.08 -5.07
C SER A 45 -16.34 9.54 -5.40
N PRO A 46 -16.70 10.82 -5.20
CA PRO A 46 -18.08 11.25 -5.29
C PRO A 46 -18.63 11.28 -6.72
N ASP A 47 -17.78 11.32 -7.76
CA ASP A 47 -18.25 11.47 -9.13
C ASP A 47 -17.08 11.26 -10.12
N ASP A 48 -16.95 10.05 -10.67
CA ASP A 48 -16.04 9.80 -11.80
C ASP A 48 -16.82 9.51 -13.10
N GLY A 49 -18.10 9.93 -13.18
CA GLY A 49 -18.96 9.68 -14.35
C GLY A 49 -19.29 8.20 -14.60
N LEU A 50 -18.87 7.32 -13.69
CA LEU A 50 -19.28 5.92 -13.64
C LEU A 50 -20.73 5.87 -13.16
N GLN A 51 -21.54 5.04 -13.82
CA GLN A 51 -22.97 4.86 -13.51
C GLN A 51 -23.18 4.72 -11.99
N PRO A 52 -24.26 5.27 -11.42
CA PRO A 52 -24.51 5.37 -9.97
C PRO A 52 -24.78 4.03 -9.26
N LYS A 53 -24.30 2.91 -9.80
CA LYS A 53 -24.57 1.55 -9.33
C LYS A 53 -23.34 0.79 -8.83
N GLU A 54 -22.12 1.28 -9.05
CA GLU A 54 -20.91 0.62 -8.55
C GLU A 54 -20.49 1.23 -7.20
N LYS A 55 -21.02 0.65 -6.11
CA LYS A 55 -20.82 1.07 -4.71
C LYS A 55 -19.36 1.02 -4.20
N HIS A 56 -18.38 0.81 -5.08
CA HIS A 56 -17.00 0.51 -4.70
C HIS A 56 -15.98 1.38 -5.45
N CYS A 57 -16.31 2.65 -5.66
CA CYS A 57 -15.39 3.63 -6.25
C CYS A 57 -14.72 4.44 -5.13
N TYR A 58 -13.40 4.25 -4.95
CA TYR A 58 -12.59 4.94 -3.95
C TYR A 58 -11.38 5.59 -4.61
N ARG A 59 -10.79 6.58 -3.94
CA ARG A 59 -9.51 7.19 -4.29
C ARG A 59 -8.63 7.32 -3.05
N THR A 60 -7.31 7.30 -3.24
CA THR A 60 -6.39 7.64 -2.15
C THR A 60 -6.54 9.10 -1.73
N SER A 61 -6.62 9.34 -0.42
CA SER A 61 -6.51 10.67 0.14
C SER A 61 -5.08 11.23 -0.01
N PRO A 62 -4.82 12.50 0.33
CA PRO A 62 -3.45 13.02 0.42
C PRO A 62 -2.55 12.20 1.33
N ARG A 63 -3.10 11.67 2.44
CA ARG A 63 -2.38 10.78 3.36
C ARG A 63 -2.09 9.42 2.72
N GLY A 64 -3.06 8.87 1.98
CA GLY A 64 -2.88 7.63 1.23
C GLY A 64 -1.82 7.76 0.14
N ALA A 65 -1.82 8.87 -0.59
CA ALA A 65 -0.82 9.16 -1.62
C ALA A 65 0.59 9.28 -1.02
N ALA A 66 0.75 10.03 0.08
CA ALA A 66 2.04 10.14 0.76
C ALA A 66 2.55 8.80 1.30
N LEU A 67 1.65 7.90 1.72
CA LEU A 67 2.01 6.54 2.13
C LEU A 67 2.56 5.73 0.95
N VAL A 68 1.94 5.84 -0.22
CA VAL A 68 2.41 5.16 -1.45
C VAL A 68 3.77 5.71 -1.88
N GLU A 69 3.95 7.03 -1.86
CA GLU A 69 5.24 7.68 -2.16
C GLU A 69 6.35 7.16 -1.23
N MET A 70 6.07 7.10 0.08
CA MET A 70 6.99 6.52 1.07
C MET A 70 7.35 5.06 0.76
N TRP A 71 6.39 4.25 0.29
CA TRP A 71 6.67 2.87 -0.13
C TRP A 71 7.56 2.81 -1.36
N CYS A 72 7.34 3.67 -2.34
CA CYS A 72 8.15 3.75 -3.56
C CYS A 72 9.57 4.24 -3.28
N ASP A 73 9.74 5.15 -2.31
CA ASP A 73 11.04 5.67 -1.87
C ASP A 73 11.81 4.71 -0.95
N THR A 74 11.16 3.63 -0.49
CA THR A 74 11.81 2.65 0.36
C THR A 74 12.88 1.89 -0.44
N PRO A 75 14.17 1.96 -0.05
CA PRO A 75 15.24 1.30 -0.79
C PRO A 75 15.01 -0.21 -0.82
N LEU A 76 15.22 -0.82 -2.00
CA LEU A 76 15.13 -2.26 -2.15
C LEU A 76 16.23 -2.93 -1.31
N PRO A 77 15.92 -4.01 -0.58
CA PRO A 77 16.93 -4.73 0.18
C PRO A 77 17.94 -5.35 -0.79
N GLU A 78 19.21 -5.02 -0.61
CA GLU A 78 20.29 -5.66 -1.35
C GLU A 78 20.58 -7.04 -0.77
N GLN A 79 20.48 -8.08 -1.60
CA GLN A 79 20.91 -9.41 -1.22
C GLN A 79 22.43 -9.52 -1.39
N VAL A 80 23.16 -9.51 -0.28
CA VAL A 80 24.60 -9.72 -0.26
C VAL A 80 24.95 -11.10 0.31
N PHE A 81 25.87 -11.80 -0.34
CA PHE A 81 26.45 -13.02 0.23
C PHE A 81 27.53 -12.63 1.24
N ILE A 82 27.28 -12.88 2.53
CA ILE A 82 28.28 -12.70 3.57
C ILE A 82 29.05 -14.01 3.73
N ASP A 83 30.30 -14.04 3.27
CA ASP A 83 31.20 -15.12 3.65
C ASP A 83 31.71 -14.85 5.08
N PRO A 84 31.37 -15.71 6.06
CA PRO A 84 31.76 -15.51 7.45
C PRO A 84 33.28 -15.52 7.68
N ARG A 85 34.08 -16.01 6.72
CA ARG A 85 35.54 -16.08 6.81
C ARG A 85 36.24 -14.75 6.53
N PHE A 86 35.56 -13.79 5.90
CA PHE A 86 36.13 -12.51 5.48
C PHE A 86 35.55 -11.30 6.23
N THR A 87 34.80 -11.52 7.33
CA THR A 87 34.34 -10.42 8.19
C THR A 87 35.53 -9.77 8.89
N THR A 88 36.05 -8.71 8.28
CA THR A 88 37.17 -7.92 8.81
C THR A 88 36.80 -7.34 10.17
N LYS A 89 37.47 -7.81 11.23
CA LYS A 89 37.50 -7.09 12.51
C LYS A 89 38.04 -5.67 12.25
N PRO A 90 37.41 -4.59 12.74
CA PRO A 90 38.01 -3.28 12.64
C PRO A 90 39.36 -3.33 13.36
N HIS A 91 40.43 -3.03 12.63
CA HIS A 91 41.74 -2.80 13.22
C HIS A 91 41.60 -1.69 14.25
N GLN A 92 41.77 -2.04 15.53
CA GLN A 92 42.08 -1.06 16.57
C GLN A 92 43.44 -0.47 16.23
N GLY A 93 43.43 0.71 15.60
CA GLY A 93 44.60 1.57 15.46
C GLY A 93 44.90 2.21 16.81
N THR A 94 46.09 1.91 17.31
CA THR A 94 46.78 2.49 18.46
C THR A 94 46.97 4.00 18.37
#